data_AF-X0SJ51-F1
#
_entry.id   AF-X0SJ51-F1
#
_cell.length_a   1.000
_cell.length_b   1.000
_cell.length_c   1.000
_cell.angle_alpha   90.00
_cell.angle_beta   90.00
_cell.angle_gamma   90.00
#
_symmetry.space_group_name_H-M   'P 1'
#
loop_
_entity.id
_entity.type
_entity.pdbx_description
1 polymer ?
#
loop_
_entity_poly.entity_id
_entity_poly.type
_entity_poly.pdbx_seq_one_letter_code
_entity_poly.pdbx_strand_id
1 'polypeptide(L)'
;LLITRLGCGLGQAGAYPTSASIISKWVPFRRRGTSSAIVALGGRCGGAIAPVLTAFLIVSFVPADAPVELQPADLLNGPRLCAQIAPAEADEPVSEIPSAGVRVWTLLTVAEQAVFADEAQRFRTLESEVDDDNQAAETLAGRRLTDTNEATVLAALNRLLADPNLYTELDFRSVRLPREALRFLKRRGQGEAPDERESRRFNRFVLEGSFPREIGKLYTQGWRPVMYVYGAAGLFVAALFWIVFRNRPEEHPWCNAQERDLIAADRPAGAPSPHGKPGMVPLKRLLQSRSMWLDCFLQLGTNIGWVFLVTWLPRYLIDVHQVPILER
;
A
#
# COMPACT_ATOMS: atom_id res chain seq x y z
N LEU A 1 -3.34 17.81 -5.39
CA LEU A 1 -3.86 16.42 -5.33
C LEU A 1 -5.03 16.18 -6.30
N LEU A 2 -6.10 17.00 -6.28
CA LEU A 2 -7.25 16.85 -7.20
C LEU A 2 -6.85 16.97 -8.68
N ILE A 3 -6.05 17.97 -9.04
CA ILE A 3 -5.54 18.16 -10.41
C ILE A 3 -4.77 16.93 -10.90
N THR A 4 -3.90 16.38 -10.05
CA THR A 4 -3.13 15.16 -10.36
C THR A 4 -4.03 13.95 -10.56
N ARG A 5 -5.09 13.81 -9.75
CA ARG A 5 -6.08 12.73 -9.91
C ARG A 5 -6.88 12.88 -11.20
N LEU A 6 -7.32 14.09 -11.54
CA LEU A 6 -7.99 14.38 -12.80
C LEU A 6 -7.08 14.07 -14.00
N GLY A 7 -5.81 14.50 -13.95
CA GLY A 7 -4.82 14.20 -14.98
C GLY A 7 -4.60 12.70 -15.16
N CYS A 8 -4.48 11.94 -14.06
CA CYS A 8 -4.34 10.49 -14.10
C CYS A 8 -5.59 9.82 -14.71
N GLY A 9 -6.79 10.25 -14.29
CA GLY A 9 -8.06 9.74 -14.83
C GLY A 9 -8.20 9.99 -16.33
N LEU A 10 -7.89 11.21 -16.79
CA LEU A 10 -7.89 11.56 -18.22
C LEU A 10 -6.88 10.72 -19.01
N GLY A 11 -5.68 10.51 -18.48
CA GLY A 11 -4.66 9.67 -19.10
C GLY A 11 -5.10 8.20 -19.25
N GLN A 12 -5.75 7.64 -18.22
CA GLN A 12 -6.22 6.25 -18.24
C GLN A 12 -7.46 6.06 -19.13
N ALA A 13 -8.33 7.06 -19.24
CA ALA A 13 -9.56 6.98 -20.02
C ALA A 13 -9.31 6.66 -21.52
N GLY A 14 -8.17 7.10 -22.06
CA GLY A 14 -7.79 6.86 -23.45
C GLY A 14 -7.30 5.44 -23.75
N ALA A 15 -6.93 4.64 -22.75
CA ALA A 15 -6.24 3.36 -22.94
C ALA A 15 -7.12 2.32 -23.66
N TYR A 16 -8.35 2.10 -23.16
CA TYR A 16 -9.27 1.12 -23.74
C TYR A 16 -9.81 1.52 -25.13
N PRO A 17 -10.25 2.78 -25.36
CA PRO A 17 -10.66 3.22 -26.70
C PRO A 17 -9.53 3.12 -27.73
N THR A 18 -8.30 3.48 -27.34
CA THR A 18 -7.13 3.37 -28.22
C THR A 18 -6.81 1.91 -28.54
N SER A 19 -6.84 1.04 -27.53
CA SER A 19 -6.66 -0.41 -27.72
C SER A 19 -7.72 -1.01 -28.65
N ALA A 20 -8.99 -0.64 -28.45
CA ALA A 20 -10.09 -1.09 -29.31
C ALA A 20 -9.93 -0.61 -30.76
N SER A 21 -9.50 0.64 -30.95
CA SER A 21 -9.18 1.22 -32.25
C SER A 21 -8.06 0.45 -32.95
N ILE A 22 -6.97 0.13 -32.24
CA ILE A 22 -5.86 -0.66 -32.78
C ILE A 22 -6.33 -2.06 -33.19
N ILE A 23 -7.04 -2.77 -32.32
CA ILE A 23 -7.58 -4.11 -32.63
C ILE A 23 -8.49 -4.04 -33.87
N SER A 24 -9.30 -3.00 -34.01
CA SER A 24 -10.20 -2.85 -35.15
C SER A 24 -9.47 -2.64 -36.49
N LYS A 25 -8.22 -2.18 -36.47
CA LYS A 25 -7.41 -1.92 -37.67
C LYS A 25 -6.40 -3.03 -37.96
N TRP A 26 -5.87 -3.66 -36.92
CA TRP A 26 -4.75 -4.59 -37.00
C TRP A 26 -5.16 -6.07 -36.92
N VAL A 27 -6.39 -6.37 -36.51
CA VAL A 27 -6.85 -7.76 -36.31
C VAL A 27 -8.00 -8.11 -37.26
N PRO A 28 -7.93 -9.29 -37.94
CA PRO A 28 -9.04 -9.82 -38.74
C PRO A 28 -10.33 -9.92 -37.94
N PHE A 29 -11.47 -9.66 -38.59
CA PHE A 29 -12.78 -9.56 -37.93
C PHE A 29 -13.08 -10.77 -37.02
N ARG A 30 -12.83 -11.99 -37.52
CA ARG A 30 -13.09 -13.25 -36.82
C ARG A 30 -12.25 -13.44 -35.54
N ARG A 31 -11.09 -12.79 -35.43
CA ARG A 31 -10.15 -12.93 -34.29
C ARG A 31 -10.21 -11.77 -33.29
N ARG A 32 -11.00 -10.72 -33.56
CA ARG A 32 -11.08 -9.54 -32.67
C ARG A 32 -11.57 -9.88 -31.26
N GLY A 33 -12.47 -10.85 -31.12
CA GLY A 33 -12.92 -11.32 -29.81
C GLY A 33 -11.78 -11.87 -28.97
N THR A 34 -10.95 -12.74 -29.55
CA THR A 34 -9.77 -13.30 -28.87
C THR A 34 -8.74 -12.23 -28.54
N SER A 35 -8.45 -11.31 -29.46
CA SER A 35 -7.52 -10.21 -29.19
C SER A 35 -8.01 -9.27 -28.09
N SER A 36 -9.31 -8.98 -28.04
CA SER A 36 -9.92 -8.21 -26.95
C SER A 36 -9.81 -8.95 -25.61
N ALA A 37 -10.02 -10.27 -25.61
CA ALA A 37 -9.83 -11.10 -24.42
C ALA A 37 -8.39 -11.12 -23.90
N ILE A 38 -7.39 -11.12 -24.80
CA ILE A 38 -5.96 -11.01 -24.42
C ILE A 38 -5.66 -9.67 -23.75
N VAL A 39 -6.20 -8.56 -24.28
CA VAL A 39 -6.06 -7.23 -23.65
C VAL A 39 -6.68 -7.22 -22.26
N ALA A 40 -7.88 -7.78 -22.11
CA ALA A 40 -8.55 -7.90 -20.81
C ALA A 40 -7.77 -8.78 -19.82
N LEU A 41 -7.18 -9.89 -20.29
CA LEU A 41 -6.33 -10.76 -19.48
C LEU A 41 -5.08 -10.02 -18.99
N GLY A 42 -4.42 -9.24 -19.86
CA GLY A 42 -3.27 -8.43 -19.50
C GLY A 42 -3.55 -7.47 -18.33
N GLY A 43 -4.72 -6.81 -18.35
CA GLY A 43 -5.15 -5.96 -17.24
C GLY A 43 -5.32 -6.72 -15.91
N ARG A 44 -5.89 -7.93 -15.95
CA ARG A 44 -6.07 -8.78 -14.75
C ARG A 44 -4.75 -9.32 -14.23
N CYS A 45 -3.87 -9.79 -15.11
CA CYS A 45 -2.53 -10.24 -14.74
C CYS A 45 -1.72 -9.10 -14.12
N GLY A 46 -1.80 -7.89 -14.70
CA GLY A 46 -1.18 -6.70 -14.13
C GLY A 46 -1.69 -6.41 -12.72
N GLY A 47 -3.01 -6.47 -12.51
CA GLY A 47 -3.62 -6.29 -11.19
C GLY A 47 -3.22 -7.34 -10.15
N ALA A 48 -2.92 -8.57 -10.57
CA ALA A 48 -2.45 -9.63 -9.68
C ALA A 48 -0.95 -9.54 -9.36
N ILE A 49 -0.13 -9.16 -10.34
CA ILE A 49 1.34 -9.09 -10.20
C ILE A 49 1.76 -7.82 -9.46
N ALA A 50 1.09 -6.68 -9.71
CA ALA A 50 1.50 -5.39 -9.20
C ALA A 50 1.58 -5.32 -7.65
N PRO A 51 0.63 -5.86 -6.86
CA PRO A 51 0.74 -5.85 -5.40
C PRO A 51 1.95 -6.64 -4.89
N VAL A 52 2.19 -7.84 -5.46
CA VAL A 52 3.31 -8.70 -5.07
C VAL A 52 4.65 -8.06 -5.42
N LEU A 53 4.76 -7.53 -6.64
CA LEU A 53 5.94 -6.82 -7.09
C LEU A 53 6.18 -5.56 -6.24
N THR A 54 5.12 -4.81 -5.91
CA THR A 54 5.22 -3.61 -5.07
C THR A 54 5.74 -3.96 -3.68
N ALA A 55 5.19 -4.99 -3.04
CA ALA A 55 5.67 -5.44 -1.73
C ALA A 55 7.15 -5.85 -1.79
N PHE A 56 7.54 -6.59 -2.83
CA PHE A 56 8.93 -6.98 -3.05
C PHE A 56 9.86 -5.77 -3.25
N LEU A 57 9.48 -4.80 -4.09
CA LEU A 57 10.27 -3.61 -4.36
C LEU A 57 10.36 -2.69 -3.14
N ILE A 58 9.28 -2.53 -2.37
CA ILE A 58 9.29 -1.75 -1.12
C ILE A 58 10.33 -2.33 -0.16
N VAL A 59 10.39 -3.65 0.00
CA VAL A 59 11.36 -4.33 0.88
C VAL A 59 12.77 -4.31 0.31
N SER A 60 12.91 -4.31 -1.01
CA SER A 60 14.24 -4.30 -1.67
C SER A 60 14.87 -2.91 -1.72
N PHE A 61 14.07 -1.85 -1.85
CA PHE A 61 14.53 -0.46 -1.92
C PHE A 61 14.51 0.27 -0.57
N VAL A 62 14.43 -0.47 0.52
CA VAL A 62 14.66 0.09 1.86
C VAL A 62 16.12 0.53 1.90
N PRO A 63 16.40 1.84 2.05
CA PRO A 63 17.78 2.29 2.13
C PRO A 63 18.45 1.58 3.31
N ALA A 64 19.60 0.93 3.06
CA ALA A 64 20.44 0.41 4.14
C ALA A 64 20.82 1.53 5.13
N ASP A 65 20.86 2.77 4.63
CA ASP A 65 21.22 4.00 5.34
C ASP A 65 20.05 4.74 5.99
N ALA A 66 18.88 4.11 6.09
CA ALA A 66 17.78 4.68 6.86
C ALA A 66 18.23 4.92 8.32
N PRO A 67 18.02 6.13 8.87
CA PRO A 67 18.33 6.39 10.27
C PRO A 67 17.50 5.44 11.13
N VAL A 68 18.19 4.70 11.99
CA VAL A 68 17.58 3.71 12.88
C VAL A 68 16.78 4.39 14.01
N GLU A 69 17.16 5.63 14.31
CA GLU A 69 16.54 6.47 15.32
C GLU A 69 15.12 6.88 14.92
N LEU A 70 14.23 6.87 15.90
CA LEU A 70 12.87 7.42 15.84
C LEU A 70 12.94 8.92 15.61
N GLN A 71 12.29 9.35 14.54
CA GLN A 71 11.99 10.76 14.28
C GLN A 71 10.60 11.12 14.79
N PRO A 72 10.27 12.40 15.01
CA PRO A 72 8.92 12.82 15.40
C PRO A 72 7.83 12.31 14.45
N ALA A 73 8.12 12.25 13.15
CA ALA A 73 7.20 11.70 12.15
C ALA A 73 6.93 10.20 12.28
N ASP A 74 7.80 9.46 12.98
CA ASP A 74 7.61 8.03 13.25
C ASP A 74 6.69 7.79 14.44
N LEU A 75 6.39 8.80 15.26
CA LEU A 75 5.47 8.68 16.38
C LEU A 75 4.03 8.93 15.89
N LEU A 76 3.35 7.86 15.45
CA LEU A 76 2.02 7.95 14.86
C LEU A 76 0.96 8.32 15.90
N ASN A 77 1.05 7.76 17.10
CA ASN A 77 0.20 8.10 18.24
C ASN A 77 0.98 8.00 19.55
N GLY A 78 1.65 9.10 19.90
CA GLY A 78 2.49 9.20 21.10
C GLY A 78 1.74 8.98 22.42
N PRO A 79 0.58 9.65 22.67
CA PRO A 79 -0.15 9.46 23.92
C PRO A 79 -0.61 8.01 24.14
N ARG A 80 -1.12 7.35 23.09
CA ARG A 80 -1.49 5.93 23.15
C ARG A 80 -0.29 5.02 23.38
N LEU A 81 0.88 5.35 22.81
CA LEU A 81 2.12 4.62 23.06
C LEU A 81 2.49 4.66 24.55
N CYS A 82 2.45 5.86 25.14
CA CYS A 82 2.71 6.05 26.56
C CYS A 82 1.74 5.21 27.40
N ALA A 83 0.45 5.20 27.04
CA ALA A 83 -0.57 4.40 27.72
C ALA A 83 -0.35 2.88 27.64
N GLN A 84 0.30 2.36 26.59
CA GLN A 84 0.61 0.93 26.47
C GLN A 84 1.93 0.51 27.14
N ILE A 85 2.77 1.48 27.49
CA ILE A 85 4.06 1.24 28.16
C ILE A 85 3.93 1.47 29.66
N ALA A 86 3.25 2.54 30.07
CA ALA A 86 3.06 2.87 31.47
C ALA A 86 1.97 1.99 32.13
N PRO A 87 2.16 1.55 33.39
CA PRO A 87 1.12 0.91 34.18
C PRO A 87 -0.04 1.88 34.46
N ALA A 88 -1.27 1.35 34.61
CA ALA A 88 -2.47 2.09 35.03
C ALA A 88 -2.35 2.63 36.44
N GLU A 89 -1.86 1.78 37.33
CA GLU A 89 -1.78 2.03 38.76
C GLU A 89 -0.41 1.59 39.26
N ALA A 90 0.09 2.22 40.32
CA ALA A 90 1.39 1.89 40.91
C ALA A 90 1.46 0.42 41.40
N ASP A 91 0.31 -0.19 41.68
CA ASP A 91 0.14 -1.56 42.14
C ASP A 91 -0.47 -2.50 41.08
N GLU A 92 -0.67 -2.04 39.85
CA GLU A 92 -1.21 -2.87 38.77
C GLU A 92 -0.24 -4.03 38.47
N PRO A 93 -0.72 -5.28 38.41
CA PRO A 93 0.14 -6.40 38.12
C PRO A 93 0.70 -6.27 36.69
N VAL A 94 2.03 -6.27 36.60
CA VAL A 94 2.83 -6.16 35.37
C VAL A 94 2.39 -7.13 34.24
N SER A 95 1.60 -8.17 34.56
CA SER A 95 1.01 -9.11 33.61
C SER A 95 -0.02 -8.51 32.64
N GLU A 96 -0.65 -7.38 32.94
CA GLU A 96 -1.66 -6.76 32.06
C GLU A 96 -1.05 -5.92 30.94
N ILE A 97 0.21 -5.50 31.10
CA ILE A 97 0.96 -4.76 30.10
C ILE A 97 1.55 -5.76 29.08
N PRO A 98 1.54 -5.45 27.77
CA PRO A 98 2.25 -6.26 26.79
C PRO A 98 3.69 -6.50 27.23
N SER A 99 4.22 -7.73 27.07
CA SER A 99 5.56 -8.09 27.56
C SER A 99 6.66 -7.12 27.09
N ALA A 100 6.52 -6.62 25.87
CA ALA A 100 7.36 -5.57 25.30
C ALA A 100 7.25 -4.23 26.04
N GLY A 101 6.04 -3.79 26.40
CA GLY A 101 5.79 -2.55 27.15
C GLY A 101 6.37 -2.59 28.55
N VAL A 102 6.24 -3.72 29.24
CA VAL A 102 6.85 -3.95 30.56
C VAL A 102 8.35 -3.68 30.52
N ARG A 103 9.05 -4.26 29.54
CA ARG A 103 10.51 -4.15 29.48
C ARG A 103 10.95 -2.74 29.15
N VAL A 104 10.27 -2.09 28.20
CA VAL A 104 10.49 -0.68 27.90
C VAL A 104 10.32 0.16 29.18
N TRP A 105 9.22 -0.01 29.92
CA TRP A 105 8.96 0.70 31.17
C TRP A 105 10.07 0.51 32.22
N THR A 106 10.52 -0.73 32.41
CA THR A 106 11.57 -1.04 33.41
C THR A 106 12.94 -0.44 33.08
N LEU A 107 13.22 -0.15 31.82
CA LEU A 107 14.50 0.42 31.36
C LEU A 107 14.47 1.96 31.26
N LEU A 108 13.30 2.57 31.45
CA LEU A 108 13.16 4.02 31.57
C LEU A 108 13.71 4.50 32.92
N THR A 109 14.32 5.69 32.91
CA THR A 109 14.69 6.39 34.14
C THR A 109 13.45 6.91 34.86
N VAL A 110 13.56 7.19 36.17
CA VAL A 110 12.44 7.71 36.97
C VAL A 110 11.84 9.00 36.38
N ALA A 111 12.68 9.87 35.82
CA ALA A 111 12.23 11.11 35.16
C ALA A 111 11.47 10.83 33.86
N GLU A 112 11.94 9.88 33.04
CA GLU A 112 11.24 9.46 31.81
C GLU A 112 9.91 8.77 32.16
N GLN A 113 9.90 7.87 33.16
CA GLN A 113 8.69 7.19 33.64
C GLN A 113 7.60 8.19 34.06
N ALA A 114 7.96 9.29 34.72
CA ALA A 114 7.01 10.33 35.10
C ALA A 114 6.31 10.97 33.89
N VAL A 115 7.05 11.23 32.80
CA VAL A 115 6.48 11.79 31.56
C VAL A 115 5.57 10.76 30.86
N PHE A 116 6.00 9.50 30.78
CA PHE A 116 5.19 8.43 30.20
C PHE A 116 3.89 8.21 31.00
N ALA A 117 3.95 8.21 32.33
CA ALA A 117 2.77 8.05 33.18
C ALA A 117 1.80 9.23 33.08
N ASP A 118 2.28 10.48 33.07
CA ASP A 118 1.42 11.65 32.93
C ASP A 118 0.66 11.64 31.59
N GLU A 119 1.36 11.36 30.49
CA GLU A 119 0.73 11.28 29.16
C GLU A 119 -0.20 10.06 29.02
N ALA A 120 0.16 8.92 29.62
CA ALA A 120 -0.69 7.74 29.69
C ALA A 120 -2.00 8.04 30.42
N GLN A 121 -1.94 8.70 31.58
CA GLN A 121 -3.11 9.01 32.38
C GLN A 121 -4.03 9.97 31.65
N ARG A 122 -3.47 11.03 31.03
CA ARG A 122 -4.24 11.97 30.20
C ARG A 122 -4.96 11.25 29.06
N PHE A 123 -4.28 10.33 28.38
CA PHE A 123 -4.88 9.55 27.31
C PHE A 123 -6.06 8.70 27.81
N ARG A 124 -5.89 7.98 28.93
CA ARG A 124 -6.93 7.10 29.49
C ARG A 124 -8.12 7.87 30.06
N THR A 125 -7.88 9.01 30.72
CA THR A 125 -8.98 9.88 31.17
C THR A 125 -9.82 10.33 29.98
N LEU A 126 -9.19 10.78 28.90
CA LEU A 126 -9.88 11.17 27.68
C LEU A 126 -10.61 9.99 27.02
N GLU A 127 -10.00 8.81 26.99
CA GLU A 127 -10.63 7.59 26.47
C GLU A 127 -11.90 7.23 27.27
N SER A 128 -11.87 7.39 28.60
CA SER A 128 -13.03 7.16 29.46
C SER A 128 -14.14 8.21 29.35
N GLU A 129 -13.82 9.43 28.88
CA GLU A 129 -14.79 10.51 28.71
C GLU A 129 -15.62 10.39 27.43
N VAL A 130 -15.18 9.57 26.46
CA VAL A 130 -15.88 9.42 25.18
C VAL A 130 -16.69 8.13 25.14
N ASP A 131 -18.01 8.26 25.35
CA ASP A 131 -18.99 7.16 25.45
C ASP A 131 -19.33 6.50 24.10
N ASP A 132 -18.99 7.15 22.97
CA ASP A 132 -19.23 6.66 21.60
C ASP A 132 -17.91 6.25 20.94
N ASP A 133 -17.74 4.95 20.71
CA ASP A 133 -16.54 4.33 20.11
C ASP A 133 -16.07 5.02 18.81
N ASN A 134 -17.00 5.53 17.99
CA ASN A 134 -16.64 6.22 16.75
C ASN A 134 -16.13 7.65 16.99
N GLN A 135 -16.71 8.38 17.95
CA GLN A 135 -16.20 9.70 18.33
C GLN A 135 -14.88 9.60 19.11
N ALA A 136 -14.70 8.54 19.90
CA ALA A 136 -13.49 8.27 20.66
C ALA A 136 -12.31 8.11 19.71
N ALA A 137 -12.48 7.28 18.67
CA ALA A 137 -11.44 7.04 17.69
C ALA A 137 -11.01 8.32 16.94
N GLU A 138 -11.94 9.17 16.50
CA GLU A 138 -11.59 10.43 15.83
C GLU A 138 -10.93 11.45 16.76
N THR A 139 -11.43 11.59 17.98
CA THR A 139 -10.92 12.55 18.98
C THR A 139 -9.52 12.16 19.45
N LEU A 140 -9.28 10.86 19.66
CA LEU A 140 -8.01 10.32 20.12
C LEU A 140 -6.97 10.19 18.99
N ALA A 141 -7.38 10.01 17.73
CA ALA A 141 -6.47 9.90 16.59
C ALA A 141 -5.74 11.20 16.24
N GLY A 142 -6.28 12.36 16.63
CA GLY A 142 -5.69 13.68 16.36
C GLY A 142 -4.74 14.22 17.43
N ARG A 143 -4.68 13.58 18.61
CA ARG A 143 -3.87 14.06 19.73
C ARG A 143 -2.39 13.74 19.53
N ARG A 144 -1.56 14.77 19.70
CA ARG A 144 -0.10 14.65 19.71
C ARG A 144 0.42 14.99 21.10
N LEU A 145 1.59 14.46 21.41
CA LEU A 145 2.37 14.91 22.57
C LEU A 145 2.70 16.40 22.42
N THR A 146 2.92 17.07 23.55
CA THR A 146 3.53 18.41 23.53
C THR A 146 4.97 18.31 23.03
N ASP A 147 5.51 19.34 22.37
CA ASP A 147 6.86 19.30 21.79
C ASP A 147 7.94 18.86 22.81
N THR A 148 7.81 19.30 24.07
CA THR A 148 8.71 18.92 25.17
C THR A 148 8.59 17.45 25.55
N ASN A 149 7.36 16.94 25.67
CA ASN A 149 7.12 15.54 26.03
C ASN A 149 7.46 14.62 24.86
N GLU A 150 7.20 15.03 23.62
CA GLU A 150 7.59 14.32 22.40
C GLU A 150 9.11 14.17 22.33
N ALA A 151 9.86 15.24 22.54
CA ALA A 151 11.33 15.20 22.56
C ALA A 151 11.86 14.25 23.65
N THR A 152 11.24 14.25 24.84
CA THR A 152 11.64 13.37 25.95
C THR A 152 11.35 11.91 25.63
N VAL A 153 10.15 11.61 25.11
CA VAL A 153 9.75 10.26 24.69
C VAL A 153 10.67 9.74 23.59
N LEU A 154 10.95 10.55 22.57
CA LEU A 154 11.85 10.16 21.48
C LEU A 154 13.28 9.92 21.96
N ALA A 155 13.81 10.79 22.82
CA ALA A 155 15.15 10.63 23.39
C ALA A 155 15.26 9.34 24.20
N ALA A 156 14.25 9.05 25.03
CA ALA A 156 14.19 7.83 25.83
C ALA A 156 14.16 6.58 24.93
N LEU A 157 13.26 6.54 23.94
CA LEU A 157 13.15 5.39 23.02
C LEU A 157 14.43 5.21 22.19
N ASN A 158 15.03 6.29 21.68
CA ASN A 158 16.28 6.21 20.92
C ASN A 158 17.47 5.73 21.76
N ARG A 159 17.53 6.14 23.03
CA ARG A 159 18.50 5.61 24.00
C ARG A 159 18.30 4.11 24.19
N LEU A 160 17.05 3.67 24.38
CA LEU A 160 16.69 2.27 24.56
C LEU A 160 17.00 1.40 23.33
N LEU A 161 16.96 1.95 22.11
CA LEU A 161 17.36 1.21 20.91
C LEU A 161 18.80 0.68 20.99
N ALA A 162 19.69 1.35 21.74
CA ALA A 162 21.07 0.90 21.95
C ALA A 162 21.21 -0.16 23.05
N ASP A 163 20.16 -0.42 23.84
CA ASP A 163 20.21 -1.38 24.94
C ASP A 163 20.10 -2.83 24.42
N PRO A 164 21.13 -3.68 24.61
CA PRO A 164 21.08 -5.08 24.19
C PRO A 164 20.03 -5.89 24.96
N ASN A 165 19.59 -5.40 26.11
CA ASN A 165 18.58 -5.99 26.96
C ASN A 165 17.20 -5.37 26.73
N LEU A 166 16.95 -4.61 25.65
CA LEU A 166 15.62 -4.05 25.38
C LEU A 166 14.54 -5.12 25.22
N TYR A 167 14.90 -6.29 24.66
CA TYR A 167 13.97 -7.41 24.47
C TYR A 167 14.60 -8.79 24.75
N THR A 168 13.78 -9.76 25.15
CA THR A 168 14.16 -11.17 25.35
C THR A 168 13.61 -12.09 24.26
N GLU A 169 14.13 -13.31 24.18
CA GLU A 169 13.65 -14.31 23.21
C GLU A 169 12.13 -14.58 23.27
N LEU A 170 11.54 -14.42 24.46
CA LEU A 170 10.10 -14.58 24.67
C LEU A 170 9.30 -13.46 23.99
N ASP A 171 9.82 -12.23 23.98
CA ASP A 171 9.16 -11.06 23.40
C ASP A 171 9.10 -11.11 21.86
N PHE A 172 10.04 -11.81 21.22
CA PHE A 172 10.09 -11.92 19.75
C PHE A 172 9.13 -12.97 19.18
N ARG A 173 8.69 -13.95 19.98
CA ARG A 173 7.82 -15.04 19.50
C ARG A 173 6.38 -14.59 19.26
N SER A 174 5.92 -13.57 19.97
CA SER A 174 4.58 -13.00 19.87
C SER A 174 4.46 -11.91 18.80
N VAL A 175 5.58 -11.44 18.25
CA VAL A 175 5.64 -10.28 17.36
C VAL A 175 5.93 -10.69 15.90
N ARG A 176 5.21 -10.09 14.95
CA ARG A 176 5.48 -10.30 13.50
C ARG A 176 6.69 -9.49 13.06
N LEU A 177 7.84 -10.14 13.03
CA LEU A 177 9.10 -9.52 12.62
C LEU A 177 9.33 -9.55 11.09
N PRO A 178 9.95 -8.51 10.52
CA PRO A 178 10.34 -8.50 9.11
C PRO A 178 11.44 -9.52 8.81
N ARG A 179 11.57 -9.92 7.53
CA ARG A 179 12.57 -10.90 7.07
C ARG A 179 14.01 -10.54 7.43
N GLU A 180 14.32 -9.25 7.57
CA GLU A 180 15.64 -8.77 7.99
C GLU A 180 15.93 -9.13 9.46
N ALA A 181 14.99 -8.85 10.37
CA ALA A 181 15.10 -9.22 11.78
C ALA A 181 15.20 -10.75 11.99
N LEU A 182 14.47 -11.54 11.20
CA LEU A 182 14.57 -13.00 11.23
C LEU A 182 15.95 -13.51 10.78
N ARG A 183 16.56 -12.88 9.76
CA ARG A 183 17.94 -13.20 9.35
C ARG A 183 18.94 -12.88 10.45
N PHE A 184 18.76 -11.75 11.14
CA PHE A 184 19.58 -11.38 12.29
C PHE A 184 19.48 -12.41 13.42
N LEU A 185 18.27 -12.81 13.82
CA LEU A 185 18.07 -13.84 14.84
C LEU A 185 18.74 -15.18 14.47
N LYS A 186 18.64 -15.58 13.20
CA LYS A 186 19.30 -16.80 12.71
C LYS A 186 20.83 -16.71 12.82
N ARG A 187 21.43 -15.58 12.46
CA ARG A 187 22.88 -15.34 12.58
C ARG A 187 23.34 -15.30 14.03
N ARG A 188 22.60 -14.61 14.89
CA ARG A 188 22.86 -14.54 16.34
C ARG A 188 22.80 -15.94 16.99
N GLY A 189 21.83 -16.76 16.60
CA GLY A 189 21.74 -18.17 17.04
C GLY A 189 22.90 -19.06 16.56
N GLN A 190 23.63 -18.63 15.54
CA GLN A 190 24.85 -19.29 15.05
C GLN A 190 26.13 -18.79 15.75
N GLY A 191 26.01 -17.90 16.74
CA GLY A 191 27.14 -17.39 17.52
C GLY A 191 27.86 -16.20 16.88
N GLU A 192 27.28 -15.57 15.85
CA GLU A 192 27.86 -14.37 15.24
C GLU A 192 27.63 -13.15 16.15
N ALA A 193 28.69 -12.41 16.45
CA ALA A 193 28.61 -11.21 17.28
C ALA A 193 27.87 -10.10 16.50
N PRO A 194 26.80 -9.52 17.07
CA PRO A 194 26.03 -8.52 16.36
C PRO A 194 26.77 -7.18 16.33
N ASP A 195 26.76 -6.52 15.17
CA ASP A 195 27.23 -5.14 15.07
C ASP A 195 26.32 -4.19 15.86
N GLU A 196 26.83 -3.06 16.34
CA GLU A 196 26.06 -2.11 17.16
C GLU A 196 24.88 -1.54 16.35
N ARG A 197 25.12 -1.21 15.07
CA ARG A 197 24.08 -0.72 14.16
C ARG A 197 23.03 -1.78 13.86
N GLU A 198 23.45 -3.04 13.66
CA GLU A 198 22.53 -4.15 13.46
C GLU A 198 21.65 -4.39 14.70
N SER A 199 22.24 -4.31 15.89
CA SER A 199 21.52 -4.46 17.17
C SER A 199 20.46 -3.36 17.35
N ARG A 200 20.83 -2.09 17.11
CA ARG A 200 19.88 -0.97 17.15
C ARG A 200 18.74 -1.15 16.14
N ARG A 201 19.06 -1.60 14.92
CA ARG A 201 18.09 -1.82 13.84
C ARG A 201 17.14 -2.98 14.16
N PHE A 202 17.66 -4.05 14.77
CA PHE A 202 16.85 -5.15 15.26
C PHE A 202 15.89 -4.68 16.36
N ASN A 203 16.39 -3.96 17.37
CA ASN A 203 15.58 -3.37 18.44
C ASN A 203 14.48 -2.47 17.88
N ARG A 204 14.78 -1.68 16.84
CA ARG A 204 13.79 -0.86 16.14
C ARG A 204 12.68 -1.72 15.50
N PHE A 205 13.02 -2.82 14.85
CA PHE A 205 12.01 -3.72 14.27
C PHE A 205 11.12 -4.40 15.30
N VAL A 206 11.67 -4.73 16.47
CA VAL A 206 10.90 -5.33 17.55
C VAL A 206 9.93 -4.30 18.13
N LEU A 207 10.42 -3.09 18.39
CA LEU A 207 9.58 -1.98 18.87
C LEU A 207 8.43 -1.67 17.90
N GLU A 208 8.70 -1.62 16.58
CA GLU A 208 7.67 -1.46 15.54
C GLU A 208 6.66 -2.61 15.50
N GLY A 209 7.12 -3.84 15.75
CA GLY A 209 6.26 -5.00 15.76
C GLY A 209 5.41 -5.11 17.03
N SER A 210 5.93 -4.62 18.16
CA SER A 210 5.23 -4.56 19.44
C SER A 210 4.18 -3.44 19.48
N PHE A 211 4.43 -2.32 18.81
CA PHE A 211 3.54 -1.14 18.78
C PHE A 211 3.19 -0.71 17.34
N PRO A 212 2.48 -1.55 16.56
CA PRO A 212 2.31 -1.35 15.12
C PRO A 212 1.37 -0.20 14.74
N ARG A 213 0.57 0.32 15.67
CA ARG A 213 -0.35 1.45 15.43
C ARG A 213 0.24 2.77 15.89
N GLU A 214 1.19 2.71 16.82
CA GLU A 214 1.76 3.84 17.52
C GLU A 214 3.11 4.26 16.93
N ILE A 215 3.87 3.30 16.37
CA ILE A 215 5.20 3.54 15.81
C ILE A 215 5.21 3.26 14.30
N GLY A 216 5.71 4.24 13.56
CA GLY A 216 5.90 4.22 12.12
C GLY A 216 6.98 3.23 11.72
N LYS A 217 6.66 2.44 10.69
CA LYS A 217 7.60 1.46 10.12
C LYS A 217 8.77 2.16 9.46
N LEU A 218 9.99 1.70 9.72
CA LEU A 218 11.23 2.17 9.05
C LEU A 218 11.11 2.13 7.52
N TYR A 219 10.37 1.14 7.01
CA TYR A 219 10.14 0.90 5.58
C TYR A 219 9.25 1.93 4.89
N THR A 220 8.68 2.89 5.63
CA THR A 220 7.84 3.96 5.06
C THR A 220 8.63 4.86 4.10
N GLN A 221 9.97 4.84 4.12
CA GLN A 221 10.75 5.60 3.12
C GLN A 221 10.90 4.88 1.78
N GLY A 222 10.66 3.56 1.72
CA GLY A 222 10.86 2.73 0.53
C GLY A 222 9.82 2.94 -0.59
N TRP A 223 8.68 3.59 -0.31
CA TRP A 223 7.63 3.74 -1.34
C TRP A 223 7.99 4.77 -2.43
N ARG A 224 8.80 5.79 -2.12
CA ARG A 224 9.15 6.84 -3.10
C ARG A 224 10.00 6.30 -4.25
N PRO A 225 11.11 5.55 -4.01
CA PRO A 225 11.85 4.88 -5.07
C PRO A 225 10.99 3.98 -5.95
N VAL A 226 10.06 3.23 -5.34
CA VAL A 226 9.15 2.34 -6.06
C VAL A 226 8.28 3.11 -7.05
N MET A 227 7.80 4.31 -6.69
CA MET A 227 7.06 5.17 -7.62
C MET A 227 7.91 5.64 -8.79
N TYR A 228 9.18 5.98 -8.57
CA TYR A 228 10.09 6.34 -9.66
C TYR A 228 10.34 5.17 -10.60
N VAL A 229 10.51 3.96 -10.07
CA VAL A 229 10.69 2.74 -10.88
C VAL A 229 9.45 2.46 -11.73
N TYR A 230 8.25 2.51 -11.17
CA TYR A 230 7.02 2.32 -11.96
C TYR A 230 6.81 3.44 -12.99
N GLY A 231 7.09 4.69 -12.62
CA GLY A 231 7.02 5.82 -13.55
C GLY A 231 7.98 5.66 -14.73
N ALA A 232 9.24 5.30 -14.46
CA ALA A 232 10.26 5.06 -15.49
C ALA A 232 9.90 3.85 -16.37
N ALA A 233 9.42 2.75 -15.79
CA ALA A 233 8.96 1.59 -16.54
C ALA A 233 7.77 1.93 -17.45
N GLY A 234 6.82 2.74 -16.97
CA GLY A 234 5.70 3.22 -17.77
C GLY A 234 6.16 4.10 -18.94
N LEU A 235 7.08 5.04 -18.70
CA LEU A 235 7.67 5.88 -19.75
C LEU A 235 8.45 5.03 -20.78
N PHE A 236 9.17 4.01 -20.32
CA PHE A 236 9.87 3.07 -21.19
C PHE A 236 8.90 2.29 -22.09
N VAL A 237 7.83 1.74 -21.51
CA VAL A 237 6.80 1.04 -22.29
C VAL A 237 6.11 2.00 -23.28
N ALA A 238 5.82 3.24 -22.86
CA ALA A 238 5.25 4.25 -23.74
C ALA A 238 6.19 4.61 -24.90
N ALA A 239 7.49 4.76 -24.65
CA ALA A 239 8.50 5.00 -25.67
C ALA A 239 8.63 3.81 -26.64
N LEU A 240 8.69 2.58 -26.12
CA LEU A 240 8.71 1.37 -26.93
C LEU A 240 7.47 1.28 -27.82
N PHE A 241 6.30 1.54 -27.25
CA PHE A 241 5.05 1.56 -27.98
C PHE A 241 5.05 2.64 -29.07
N TRP A 242 5.53 3.85 -28.77
CA TRP A 242 5.65 4.93 -29.74
C TRP A 242 6.61 4.61 -30.90
N ILE A 243 7.70 3.89 -30.63
CA ILE A 243 8.68 3.52 -31.65
C ILE A 243 8.13 2.39 -32.53
N VAL A 244 7.52 1.37 -31.92
CA VAL A 244 7.10 0.14 -32.61
C VAL A 244 5.74 0.30 -33.27
N PHE A 245 4.72 0.79 -32.55
CA PHE A 245 3.36 0.80 -33.07
C PHE A 245 3.10 1.98 -34.02
N ARG A 246 2.33 1.68 -35.07
CA ARG A 246 1.80 2.65 -36.03
C ARG A 246 0.28 2.59 -36.06
N ASN A 247 -0.34 3.69 -36.46
CA ASN A 247 -1.80 3.79 -36.48
C ASN A 247 -2.43 2.86 -37.52
N ARG A 248 -1.66 2.47 -38.55
CA ARG A 248 -2.11 1.62 -39.66
C ARG A 248 -1.07 0.55 -39.97
N PRO A 249 -1.51 -0.65 -40.40
CA PRO A 249 -0.60 -1.70 -40.84
C PRO A 249 0.23 -1.28 -42.05
N GLU A 250 -0.34 -0.49 -42.97
CA GLU A 250 0.35 0.01 -44.18
C GLU A 250 1.55 0.93 -43.89
N GLU A 251 1.54 1.60 -42.75
CA GLU A 251 2.61 2.53 -42.32
C GLU A 251 3.74 1.80 -41.59
N HIS A 252 3.56 0.52 -41.29
CA HIS A 252 4.47 -0.22 -40.44
C HIS A 252 5.53 -0.96 -41.24
N PRO A 253 6.83 -0.76 -40.95
CA PRO A 253 7.93 -1.30 -41.75
C PRO A 253 7.97 -2.84 -41.75
N TRP A 254 7.42 -3.49 -40.73
CA TRP A 254 7.40 -4.96 -40.63
C TRP A 254 6.08 -5.60 -41.08
N CYS A 255 5.12 -4.83 -41.63
CA CYS A 255 3.87 -5.42 -42.14
C CYS A 255 3.99 -5.77 -43.63
N ASN A 256 3.85 -7.05 -43.96
CA ASN A 256 3.99 -7.53 -45.33
C ASN A 256 2.67 -7.41 -46.14
N ALA A 257 2.71 -7.69 -47.45
CA ALA A 257 1.51 -7.63 -48.29
C ALA A 257 0.45 -8.70 -47.93
N GLN A 258 0.89 -9.91 -47.60
CA GLN A 258 -0.01 -11.04 -47.26
C GLN A 258 -0.79 -10.80 -45.95
N GLU A 259 -0.15 -10.19 -44.95
CA GLU A 259 -0.77 -9.80 -43.69
C GLU A 259 -1.84 -8.72 -43.90
N ARG A 260 -1.57 -7.75 -44.79
CA ARG A 260 -2.54 -6.72 -45.15
C ARG A 260 -3.78 -7.33 -45.81
N ASP A 261 -3.59 -8.27 -46.72
CA ASP A 261 -4.68 -8.97 -47.39
C ASP A 261 -5.49 -9.80 -46.39
N LEU A 262 -4.84 -10.49 -45.45
CA LEU A 262 -5.49 -11.26 -44.39
C LEU A 262 -6.32 -10.37 -43.44
N ILE A 263 -5.86 -9.16 -43.13
CA ILE A 263 -6.61 -8.19 -42.33
C ILE A 263 -7.83 -7.64 -43.10
N ALA A 264 -7.73 -7.54 -44.43
CA ALA A 264 -8.79 -7.02 -45.30
C ALA A 264 -9.87 -8.07 -45.64
N ALA A 265 -9.49 -9.35 -45.78
CA ALA A 265 -10.33 -10.42 -46.33
C ALA A 265 -11.62 -10.72 -45.52
N ASP A 266 -11.57 -10.66 -44.19
CA ASP A 266 -12.68 -11.10 -43.31
C ASP A 266 -13.70 -9.98 -42.99
N ARG A 267 -13.81 -8.92 -43.81
CA ARG A 267 -14.69 -7.77 -43.46
C ARG A 267 -16.14 -7.99 -43.88
N PRO A 268 -17.13 -7.71 -42.99
CA PRO A 268 -18.54 -7.70 -43.37
C PRO A 268 -18.81 -6.64 -44.44
N ALA A 269 -19.61 -6.98 -45.44
CA ALA A 269 -20.08 -6.02 -46.44
C ALA A 269 -20.86 -4.89 -45.75
N GLY A 270 -20.38 -3.66 -45.86
CA GLY A 270 -20.97 -2.47 -45.22
C GLY A 270 -20.25 -1.98 -43.94
N ALA A 271 -19.20 -2.66 -43.48
CA ALA A 271 -18.36 -2.14 -42.40
C ALA A 271 -17.62 -0.85 -42.86
N PRO A 272 -17.60 0.23 -42.04
CA PRO A 272 -16.85 1.45 -42.37
C PRO A 272 -15.39 1.12 -42.69
N SER A 273 -14.85 1.72 -43.76
CA SER A 273 -13.45 1.53 -44.13
C SER A 273 -12.54 1.98 -42.97
N PRO A 274 -11.64 1.12 -42.47
CA PRO A 274 -10.70 1.49 -41.40
C PRO A 274 -9.65 2.51 -41.87
N HIS A 275 -9.60 2.78 -43.17
CA HIS A 275 -8.73 3.80 -43.79
C HIS A 275 -9.43 5.16 -43.97
N GLY A 276 -10.75 5.24 -43.70
CA GLY A 276 -11.51 6.49 -43.75
C GLY A 276 -11.10 7.47 -42.64
N LYS A 277 -11.27 8.77 -42.89
CA LYS A 277 -11.10 9.79 -41.83
C LYS A 277 -12.04 9.44 -40.66
N PRO A 278 -11.58 9.46 -39.40
CA PRO A 278 -12.48 9.28 -38.26
C PRO A 278 -13.58 10.34 -38.37
N GLY A 279 -14.83 9.91 -38.52
CA GLY A 279 -15.97 10.82 -38.39
C GLY A 279 -15.99 11.41 -36.98
N MET A 280 -16.64 12.56 -36.81
CA MET A 280 -16.89 13.10 -35.47
C MET A 280 -17.59 12.04 -34.61
N VAL A 281 -17.14 11.89 -33.36
CA VAL A 281 -17.79 10.98 -32.40
C VAL A 281 -19.27 11.38 -32.32
N PRO A 282 -20.23 10.48 -32.60
CA PRO A 282 -21.64 10.83 -32.62
C PRO A 282 -22.19 10.90 -31.20
N LEU A 283 -21.71 11.89 -30.43
CA LEU A 283 -21.94 12.04 -28.99
C LEU A 283 -23.44 12.08 -28.68
N LYS A 284 -24.23 12.77 -29.51
CA LYS A 284 -25.69 12.82 -29.39
C LYS A 284 -26.34 11.43 -29.48
N ARG A 285 -25.89 10.58 -30.42
CA ARG A 285 -26.43 9.22 -30.58
C ARG A 285 -25.98 8.28 -29.46
N LEU A 286 -24.74 8.43 -28.98
CA LEU A 286 -24.23 7.70 -27.82
C LEU A 286 -25.04 8.04 -26.57
N LEU A 287 -25.23 9.33 -26.27
CA LEU A 287 -26.00 9.80 -25.12
C LEU A 287 -27.51 9.44 -25.20
N GLN A 288 -28.05 9.27 -26.41
CA GLN A 288 -29.43 8.83 -26.62
C GLN A 288 -29.61 7.31 -26.64
N SER A 289 -28.52 6.53 -26.62
CA SER A 289 -28.58 5.08 -26.67
C SER A 289 -28.96 4.47 -25.31
N ARG A 290 -30.14 3.85 -25.24
CA ARG A 290 -30.60 3.13 -24.04
C ARG A 290 -29.65 2.00 -23.64
N SER A 291 -29.14 1.26 -24.62
CA SER A 291 -28.20 0.16 -24.37
C SER A 291 -26.90 0.65 -23.72
N MET A 292 -26.40 1.83 -24.12
CA MET A 292 -25.20 2.41 -23.52
C MET A 292 -25.45 2.80 -22.06
N TRP A 293 -26.60 3.40 -21.76
CA TRP A 293 -26.95 3.73 -20.37
C TRP A 293 -27.12 2.50 -19.50
N LEU A 294 -27.80 1.45 -20.00
CA LEU A 294 -27.95 0.19 -19.28
C LEU A 294 -26.58 -0.45 -18.98
N ASP A 295 -25.66 -0.43 -19.94
CA ASP A 295 -24.30 -0.92 -19.77
C ASP A 295 -23.52 -0.09 -18.72
N CYS A 296 -23.63 1.24 -18.77
CA CYS A 296 -23.04 2.12 -17.75
C CYS A 296 -23.58 1.80 -16.33
N PHE A 297 -24.89 1.59 -16.18
CA PHE A 297 -25.48 1.22 -14.88
C PHE A 297 -25.03 -0.15 -14.41
N LEU A 298 -24.97 -1.13 -15.32
CA LEU A 298 -24.44 -2.47 -15.03
C LEU A 298 -22.97 -2.39 -14.57
N GLN A 299 -22.16 -1.61 -15.28
CA GLN A 299 -20.74 -1.46 -14.97
C GLN A 299 -20.51 -0.69 -13.66
N LEU A 300 -21.37 0.28 -13.35
CA LEU A 300 -21.38 0.97 -12.06
C LEU A 300 -21.66 -0.02 -10.92
N GLY A 301 -22.74 -0.82 -11.02
CA GLY A 301 -23.07 -1.83 -10.02
C GLY A 301 -21.96 -2.87 -9.85
N THR A 302 -21.36 -3.31 -10.96
CA THR A 302 -20.22 -4.23 -10.96
C THR A 302 -19.01 -3.63 -10.24
N ASN A 303 -18.69 -2.36 -10.50
CA ASN A 303 -17.57 -1.68 -9.83
C ASN A 303 -17.83 -1.48 -8.33
N ILE A 304 -19.06 -1.13 -7.94
CA ILE A 304 -19.45 -1.02 -6.52
C ILE A 304 -19.30 -2.37 -5.83
N GLY A 305 -19.83 -3.44 -6.43
CA GLY A 305 -19.70 -4.80 -5.89
C GLY A 305 -18.25 -5.25 -5.77
N TRP A 306 -17.42 -4.96 -6.78
CA TRP A 306 -16.01 -5.29 -6.75
C TRP A 306 -15.25 -4.52 -5.65
N VAL A 307 -15.49 -3.21 -5.53
CA VAL A 307 -14.91 -2.39 -4.46
C VAL A 307 -15.34 -2.92 -3.09
N PHE A 308 -16.62 -3.23 -2.90
CA PHE A 308 -17.11 -3.81 -1.66
C PHE A 308 -16.37 -5.11 -1.31
N LEU A 309 -16.28 -6.05 -2.24
CA LEU A 309 -15.60 -7.33 -2.02
C LEU A 309 -14.12 -7.19 -1.68
N VAL A 310 -13.41 -6.24 -2.30
CA VAL A 310 -11.97 -6.07 -2.08
C VAL A 310 -11.67 -5.28 -0.82
N THR A 311 -12.44 -4.23 -0.54
CA THR A 311 -12.09 -3.25 0.50
C THR A 311 -12.92 -3.36 1.77
N TRP A 312 -14.21 -3.71 1.66
CA TRP A 312 -15.15 -3.63 2.78
C TRP A 312 -15.51 -5.01 3.33
N LEU A 313 -15.56 -6.04 2.49
CA LEU A 313 -15.89 -7.40 2.91
C LEU A 313 -14.96 -7.90 4.03
N PRO A 314 -13.62 -7.74 3.99
CA PRO A 314 -12.77 -8.19 5.07
C PRO A 314 -13.10 -7.48 6.39
N ARG A 315 -13.35 -6.17 6.34
CA ARG A 315 -13.71 -5.35 7.50
C ARG A 315 -15.06 -5.79 8.09
N TYR A 316 -16.06 -5.96 7.22
CA TYR A 316 -17.40 -6.41 7.62
C TYR A 316 -17.37 -7.78 8.31
N LEU A 317 -16.57 -8.73 7.80
CA LEU A 317 -16.41 -10.04 8.42
C LEU A 317 -15.71 -9.99 9.78
N ILE A 318 -14.79 -9.04 9.99
CA ILE A 318 -14.15 -8.81 11.29
C ILE A 318 -15.13 -8.15 12.26
N ASP A 319 -15.69 -7.01 11.88
CA ASP A 319 -16.43 -6.14 12.80
C ASP A 319 -17.78 -6.77 13.19
N VAL A 320 -18.51 -7.33 12.23
CA VAL A 320 -19.86 -7.87 12.44
C VAL A 320 -19.84 -9.36 12.77
N HIS A 321 -19.01 -10.14 12.08
CA HIS A 321 -19.00 -11.60 12.21
C HIS A 321 -17.84 -12.14 13.07
N GLN A 322 -16.94 -11.28 13.56
CA GLN A 322 -15.83 -11.63 14.46
C GLN A 322 -15.00 -12.82 13.95
N VAL A 323 -14.85 -12.94 12.62
CA VAL A 323 -14.13 -14.06 12.01
C VAL A 323 -12.62 -13.87 12.22
N PRO A 324 -11.91 -14.80 12.89
CA PRO A 324 -10.47 -14.72 13.06
C PRO A 324 -9.77 -15.01 11.73
N ILE A 325 -9.05 -14.03 11.16
CA ILE A 325 -8.26 -14.18 9.91
C ILE A 325 -6.89 -14.86 10.19
N LEU A 326 -6.81 -15.69 11.23
CA LEU A 326 -5.58 -16.38 11.59
C LEU A 326 -5.44 -17.67 10.77
N GLU A 327 -4.67 -17.59 9.69
CA GLU A 327 -3.48 -18.41 9.41
C GLU A 327 -3.11 -18.34 7.93
N ARG A 328 -2.18 -17.44 7.58
CA ARG A 328 -1.22 -17.60 6.48
C ARG A 328 -0.01 -16.69 6.70
#